data_AF-A0A161VVS9-F1
#
_entry.id   AF-A0A161VVS9-F1
#
_cell.length_a   1.000
_cell.length_b   1.000
_cell.length_c   1.000
_cell.angle_alpha   90.00
_cell.angle_beta   90.00
_cell.angle_gamma   90.00
#
_symmetry.space_group_name_H-M   'P 1'
#
loop_
_entity.id
_entity.type
_entity.pdbx_description
1 polymer ?
#
loop_
_entity_poly.entity_id
_entity_poly.type
_entity_poly.pdbx_seq_one_letter_code
_entity_poly.pdbx_strand_id
1 'polypeptide(L)'
;MGAGLFPTAMGFIFDRESKTERKIQELKKKGVTFLRLPMYENYLLFPEAISAIINQEATWLEEPITNNQVQQYLHLDRITKEKEYLLQGVKKEDVLDDNWLLKVHGANILESMFQELCDSKLEFRKTKHSPMITEWLIKNQPDFLSELSKELKMCLNKTK
;
A
#
# COMPACT_ATOMS: atom_id res chain seq x y z
N MET A 1 17.71 20.53 -33.94
CA MET A 1 18.15 20.06 -32.60
C MET A 1 16.94 19.44 -31.93
N GLY A 2 16.90 18.12 -31.81
CA GLY A 2 15.78 17.39 -31.20
C GLY A 2 16.31 16.49 -30.11
N ALA A 3 16.43 17.03 -28.89
CA ALA A 3 16.69 16.20 -27.72
C ALA A 3 15.42 15.40 -27.44
N GLY A 4 15.47 14.09 -27.68
CA GLY A 4 14.35 13.18 -27.42
C GLY A 4 13.90 13.29 -25.97
N LEU A 5 12.61 13.59 -25.78
CA LEU A 5 11.90 13.70 -24.51
C LEU A 5 11.74 12.32 -23.83
N PHE A 6 12.84 11.68 -23.45
CA PHE A 6 12.81 10.62 -22.44
C PHE A 6 13.41 11.16 -21.15
N PRO A 7 12.77 10.94 -19.98
CA PRO A 7 13.35 11.30 -18.70
C PRO A 7 14.75 10.68 -18.58
N THR A 8 15.74 11.46 -18.18
CA THR A 8 17.17 11.11 -18.17
C THR A 8 17.54 10.02 -17.15
N ALA A 9 16.58 9.36 -16.50
CA ALA A 9 16.81 8.19 -15.65
C ALA A 9 15.52 7.38 -15.50
N MET A 10 15.58 6.08 -15.81
CA MET A 10 14.54 5.11 -15.48
C MET A 10 14.99 4.34 -14.23
N GLY A 11 14.16 4.33 -13.18
CA GLY A 11 14.40 3.59 -11.95
C GLY A 11 13.34 2.53 -11.75
N PHE A 12 13.73 1.33 -11.35
CA PHE A 12 12.82 0.26 -10.99
C PHE A 12 12.92 -0.01 -9.49
N ILE A 13 11.78 0.07 -8.81
CA ILE A 13 11.62 -0.35 -7.41
C ILE A 13 10.57 -1.45 -7.37
N PHE A 14 10.84 -2.49 -6.60
CA PHE A 14 10.02 -3.70 -6.57
C PHE A 14 9.39 -3.92 -5.20
N ASP A 15 8.23 -4.54 -5.19
CA ASP A 15 7.65 -5.12 -3.99
C ASP A 15 8.53 -6.27 -3.48
N ARG A 16 8.59 -6.41 -2.16
CA ARG A 16 9.32 -7.50 -1.49
C ARG A 16 8.41 -8.66 -1.09
N GLU A 17 7.10 -8.53 -1.31
CA GLU A 17 6.09 -9.53 -1.01
C GLU A 17 6.50 -10.93 -1.49
N SER A 18 6.21 -11.94 -0.66
CA SER A 18 6.52 -13.36 -0.91
C SER A 18 8.01 -13.70 -1.11
N LYS A 19 8.94 -12.79 -0.82
CA LYS A 19 10.39 -13.07 -0.86
C LYS A 19 10.96 -13.20 0.54
N THR A 20 11.81 -14.20 0.73
CA THR A 20 12.59 -14.33 1.96
C THR A 20 13.66 -13.24 2.03
N GLU A 21 14.08 -12.88 3.24
CA GLU A 21 15.14 -11.88 3.44
C GLU A 21 16.42 -12.27 2.69
N ARG A 22 16.77 -13.57 2.70
CA ARG A 22 17.90 -14.08 1.91
C ARG A 22 17.77 -13.74 0.42
N LYS A 23 16.59 -13.97 -0.17
CA LYS A 23 16.36 -13.71 -1.60
C LYS A 23 16.42 -12.21 -1.91
N ILE A 24 15.89 -11.38 -1.01
CA ILE A 24 15.95 -9.92 -1.11
C ILE A 24 17.41 -9.45 -1.12
N GLN A 25 18.24 -9.94 -0.18
CA GLN A 25 19.65 -9.58 -0.10
C GLN A 25 20.45 -10.04 -1.33
N GLU A 26 20.16 -11.24 -1.86
CA GLU A 26 20.77 -11.72 -3.10
C GLU A 26 20.42 -10.82 -4.31
N LEU A 27 19.17 -10.36 -4.42
CA LEU A 27 18.74 -9.47 -5.51
C LEU A 27 19.28 -8.05 -5.35
N LYS A 28 19.36 -7.54 -4.11
CA LYS A 28 20.00 -6.24 -3.81
C LYS A 28 21.46 -6.21 -4.25
N LYS A 29 22.21 -7.31 -4.05
CA LYS A 29 23.60 -7.45 -4.57
C LYS A 29 23.68 -7.40 -6.10
N LYS A 30 22.59 -7.69 -6.80
CA LYS A 30 22.47 -7.60 -8.27
C LYS A 30 21.93 -6.24 -8.74
N GLY A 31 21.84 -5.25 -7.86
CA GLY A 31 21.38 -3.90 -8.18
C GLY A 31 19.86 -3.70 -8.13
N VAL A 32 19.08 -4.70 -7.70
CA VAL A 32 17.62 -4.56 -7.55
C VAL A 32 17.29 -3.71 -6.33
N THR A 33 16.43 -2.71 -6.50
CA THR A 33 15.93 -1.86 -5.39
C THR A 33 14.54 -2.32 -4.99
N PHE A 34 14.26 -2.38 -3.69
CA PHE A 34 12.97 -2.78 -3.13
C PHE A 34 12.38 -1.66 -2.28
N LEU A 35 11.05 -1.64 -2.17
CA LEU A 35 10.36 -0.82 -1.20
C LEU A 35 10.74 -1.18 0.24
N ARG A 36 10.66 -0.23 1.16
CA ARG A 36 10.81 -0.50 2.60
C ARG A 36 9.61 -1.27 3.13
N LEU A 37 8.38 -0.90 2.76
CA LEU A 37 7.19 -1.70 3.08
C LEU A 37 7.08 -2.91 2.14
N PRO A 38 6.32 -3.95 2.53
CA PRO A 38 6.16 -5.19 1.76
C PRO A 38 5.75 -5.00 0.30
N MET A 39 4.83 -4.07 0.09
CA MET A 39 4.26 -3.74 -1.22
C MET A 39 3.75 -2.30 -1.22
N TYR A 40 3.51 -1.79 -2.42
CA TYR A 40 2.92 -0.47 -2.64
C TYR A 40 1.61 -0.26 -1.86
N GLU A 41 0.72 -1.25 -1.83
CA GLU A 41 -0.57 -1.14 -1.14
C GLU A 41 -0.44 -0.86 0.37
N ASN A 42 0.68 -1.23 1.02
CA ASN A 42 0.89 -0.90 2.43
C ASN A 42 1.06 0.61 2.68
N TYR A 43 1.51 1.37 1.68
CA TYR A 43 1.58 2.84 1.76
C TYR A 43 0.20 3.50 1.54
N LEU A 44 -0.85 2.72 1.25
CA LEU A 44 -2.19 3.22 0.95
C LEU A 44 -3.18 2.99 2.09
N LEU A 45 -2.75 2.36 3.18
CA LEU A 45 -3.57 2.10 4.36
C LEU A 45 -3.77 3.38 5.20
N PHE A 46 -4.54 4.32 4.65
CA PHE A 46 -4.88 5.60 5.27
C PHE A 46 -6.40 5.79 5.34
N PRO A 47 -7.00 5.87 6.55
CA PRO A 47 -8.45 5.82 6.73
C PRO A 47 -9.25 6.83 5.91
N GLU A 48 -8.83 8.09 5.92
CA GLU A 48 -9.51 9.20 5.25
C GLU A 48 -9.47 9.06 3.72
N ALA A 49 -8.37 8.54 3.18
CA ALA A 49 -8.24 8.33 1.75
C ALA A 49 -9.13 7.17 1.31
N ILE A 50 -9.11 6.07 2.07
CA ILE A 50 -9.89 4.87 1.76
C ILE A 50 -11.39 5.18 1.85
N SER A 51 -11.86 5.81 2.93
CA SER A 51 -13.28 6.18 3.08
C SER A 51 -13.73 7.12 1.96
N ALA A 52 -12.90 8.10 1.57
CA ALA A 52 -13.21 9.00 0.47
C ALA A 52 -13.36 8.25 -0.87
N ILE A 53 -12.46 7.32 -1.18
CA ILE A 53 -12.54 6.54 -2.43
C ILE A 53 -13.71 5.56 -2.42
N ILE A 54 -13.98 4.90 -1.28
CA ILE A 54 -15.16 4.04 -1.15
C ILE A 54 -16.43 4.86 -1.38
N ASN A 55 -16.61 6.00 -0.70
CA ASN A 55 -17.81 6.82 -0.82
C ASN A 55 -17.98 7.46 -2.21
N GLN A 56 -16.87 7.71 -2.93
CA GLN A 56 -16.91 8.18 -4.30
C GLN A 56 -17.45 7.10 -5.26
N GLU A 57 -17.09 5.83 -5.03
CA GLU A 57 -17.42 4.71 -5.93
C GLU A 57 -18.74 4.02 -5.55
N ALA A 58 -19.00 3.89 -4.26
CA ALA A 58 -20.15 3.20 -3.69
C ALA A 58 -21.35 4.14 -3.55
N THR A 59 -21.78 4.73 -4.68
CA THR A 59 -22.89 5.70 -4.73
C THR A 59 -24.25 5.12 -4.33
N TRP A 60 -24.34 3.81 -4.11
CA TRP A 60 -25.53 3.10 -3.65
C TRP A 60 -25.63 2.99 -2.12
N LEU A 61 -24.61 3.40 -1.37
CA LEU A 61 -24.66 3.40 0.09
C LEU A 61 -25.66 4.45 0.57
N GLU A 62 -26.55 4.08 1.47
CA GLU A 62 -27.48 5.01 2.12
C GLU A 62 -26.75 5.96 3.06
N GLU A 63 -25.74 5.45 3.77
CA GLU A 63 -24.87 6.21 4.65
C GLU A 63 -23.41 6.10 4.19
N PRO A 64 -22.65 7.21 4.17
CA PRO A 64 -21.24 7.17 3.80
C PRO A 64 -20.42 6.41 4.85
N ILE A 65 -19.44 5.63 4.37
CA ILE A 65 -18.43 5.01 5.21
C ILE A 65 -17.60 6.11 5.89
N THR A 66 -17.54 6.06 7.21
CA THR A 66 -16.80 7.01 8.04
C THR A 66 -15.34 6.62 8.18
N ASN A 67 -14.48 7.60 8.47
CA ASN A 67 -13.06 7.35 8.78
C ASN A 67 -12.91 6.43 9.99
N ASN A 68 -13.81 6.54 10.97
CA ASN A 68 -13.80 5.70 12.16
C ASN A 68 -14.07 4.23 11.82
N GLN A 69 -15.00 3.93 10.92
CA GLN A 69 -15.22 2.55 10.45
C GLN A 69 -13.97 1.96 9.80
N VAL A 70 -13.26 2.74 8.97
CA VAL A 70 -12.00 2.31 8.36
C VAL A 70 -10.89 2.15 9.41
N GLN A 71 -10.76 3.08 10.37
CA GLN A 71 -9.81 2.97 11.47
C GLN A 71 -10.05 1.72 12.33
N GLN A 72 -11.30 1.43 12.65
CA GLN A 72 -11.69 0.21 13.37
C GLN A 72 -11.37 -1.05 12.55
N TYR A 73 -11.54 -0.99 11.23
CA TYR A 73 -11.15 -2.09 10.35
C TYR A 73 -9.63 -2.33 10.34
N LEU A 74 -8.84 -1.26 10.38
CA LEU A 74 -7.37 -1.33 10.43
C LEU A 74 -6.82 -1.62 11.84
N HIS A 75 -7.67 -1.84 12.84
CA HIS A 75 -7.22 -2.11 14.20
C HIS A 75 -6.44 -3.43 14.31
N LEU A 76 -5.33 -3.42 15.07
CA LEU A 76 -4.42 -4.56 15.18
C LEU A 76 -5.10 -5.86 15.64
N ASP A 77 -6.05 -5.77 16.58
CA ASP A 77 -6.80 -6.95 17.06
C ASP A 77 -7.58 -7.67 15.95
N ARG A 78 -7.99 -6.93 14.92
CA ARG A 78 -8.62 -7.51 13.73
C ARG A 78 -7.54 -8.05 12.79
N ILE A 79 -6.56 -7.23 12.46
CA ILE A 79 -5.49 -7.58 11.53
C ILE A 79 -4.75 -8.86 11.93
N THR A 80 -4.53 -9.06 13.22
CA THR A 80 -3.81 -10.23 13.77
C THR A 80 -4.63 -11.52 13.81
N LYS A 81 -5.96 -11.44 13.66
CA LYS A 81 -6.85 -12.62 13.60
C LYS A 81 -6.92 -13.21 12.21
N GLU A 82 -6.77 -12.38 11.18
CA GLU A 82 -6.88 -12.80 9.79
C GLU A 82 -5.53 -13.23 9.23
N LYS A 83 -5.34 -14.56 9.11
CA LYS A 83 -4.07 -15.13 8.62
C LYS A 83 -3.68 -14.61 7.23
N GLU A 84 -4.66 -14.35 6.37
CA GLU A 84 -4.43 -13.85 5.01
C GLU A 84 -3.90 -12.41 4.99
N TYR A 85 -4.05 -11.65 6.08
CA TYR A 85 -3.49 -10.31 6.19
C TYR A 85 -2.04 -10.34 6.64
N LEU A 86 -1.51 -11.48 7.10
CA LEU A 86 -0.12 -11.62 7.52
C LEU A 86 0.75 -12.08 6.35
N LEU A 87 1.96 -11.56 6.26
CA LEU A 87 2.93 -12.08 5.29
C LEU A 87 3.33 -13.52 5.63
N GLN A 88 3.76 -14.26 4.62
CA GLN A 88 4.19 -15.64 4.80
C GLN A 88 5.29 -15.76 5.89
N GLY A 89 5.03 -16.59 6.89
CA GLY A 89 5.96 -16.85 7.99
C GLY A 89 5.87 -15.86 9.16
N VAL A 90 5.11 -14.78 9.03
CA VAL A 90 4.77 -13.88 10.14
C VAL A 90 3.72 -14.55 11.02
N LYS A 91 3.94 -14.54 12.34
CA LYS A 91 2.95 -14.96 13.32
C LYS A 91 2.23 -13.76 13.90
N LYS A 92 1.04 -13.99 14.46
CA LYS A 92 0.25 -12.92 15.09
C LYS A 92 1.01 -12.21 16.21
N GLU A 93 1.85 -12.95 16.96
CA GLU A 93 2.66 -12.40 18.05
C GLU A 93 3.81 -11.52 17.55
N ASP A 94 4.11 -11.56 16.25
CA ASP A 94 5.10 -10.66 15.68
C ASP A 94 4.49 -9.28 15.38
N VAL A 95 3.16 -9.14 15.35
CA VAL A 95 2.45 -7.92 14.93
C VAL A 95 1.86 -7.20 16.16
N LEU A 96 2.73 -6.63 16.98
CA LEU A 96 2.37 -6.05 18.29
C LEU A 96 2.71 -4.56 18.44
N ASP A 97 3.24 -3.93 17.40
CA ASP A 97 3.83 -2.60 17.47
C ASP A 97 3.49 -1.73 16.25
N ASP A 98 3.94 -0.47 16.31
CA ASP A 98 3.78 0.52 15.24
C ASP A 98 4.42 0.08 13.90
N ASN A 99 5.23 -0.98 13.91
CA ASN A 99 5.85 -1.56 12.72
C ASN A 99 4.98 -2.62 12.02
N TRP A 100 3.72 -2.78 12.43
CA TRP A 100 2.80 -3.77 11.85
C TRP A 100 2.71 -3.70 10.32
N LEU A 101 2.81 -2.51 9.73
CA LEU A 101 2.84 -2.29 8.28
C LEU A 101 3.97 -3.05 7.56
N LEU A 102 5.06 -3.41 8.26
CA LEU A 102 6.14 -4.23 7.69
C LEU A 102 5.80 -5.71 7.58
N LYS A 103 4.75 -6.16 8.27
CA LYS A 103 4.44 -7.56 8.57
C LYS A 103 3.14 -8.04 7.92
N VAL A 104 2.39 -7.14 7.28
CA VAL A 104 1.08 -7.41 6.70
C VAL A 104 1.04 -7.31 5.18
N HIS A 105 0.02 -7.94 4.60
CA HIS A 105 -0.30 -7.94 3.18
C HIS A 105 -1.36 -6.87 2.89
N GLY A 106 -0.93 -5.64 2.59
CA GLY A 106 -1.83 -4.48 2.45
C GLY A 106 -2.89 -4.65 1.38
N ALA A 107 -2.58 -5.34 0.28
CA ALA A 107 -3.56 -5.65 -0.76
C ALA A 107 -4.72 -6.52 -0.26
N ASN A 108 -4.44 -7.53 0.58
CA ASN A 108 -5.50 -8.42 1.08
C ASN A 108 -6.40 -7.68 2.07
N ILE A 109 -5.80 -6.78 2.87
CA ILE A 109 -6.55 -5.89 3.76
C ILE A 109 -7.49 -5.00 2.95
N LEU A 110 -7.01 -4.36 1.88
CA LEU A 110 -7.83 -3.49 1.03
C LEU A 110 -8.93 -4.27 0.31
N GLU A 111 -8.62 -5.46 -0.22
CA GLU A 111 -9.59 -6.34 -0.88
C GLU A 111 -10.74 -6.73 0.04
N SER A 112 -10.43 -7.30 1.22
CA SER A 112 -11.46 -7.66 2.18
C SER A 112 -12.20 -6.43 2.72
N MET A 113 -11.52 -5.31 2.95
CA MET A 113 -12.17 -4.10 3.47
C MET A 113 -13.19 -3.53 2.48
N PHE A 114 -12.86 -3.47 1.19
CA PHE A 114 -13.80 -3.03 0.16
C PHE A 114 -14.99 -3.98 0.08
N GLN A 115 -14.73 -5.29 0.12
CA GLN A 115 -15.79 -6.29 0.11
C GLN A 115 -16.71 -6.18 1.33
N GLU A 116 -16.16 -6.10 2.54
CA GLU A 116 -16.95 -6.09 3.76
C GLU A 116 -17.69 -4.77 3.99
N LEU A 117 -17.03 -3.62 3.79
CA LEU A 117 -17.67 -2.32 4.01
C LEU A 117 -18.72 -1.99 2.93
N CYS A 118 -18.71 -2.69 1.79
CA CYS A 118 -19.62 -2.44 0.68
C CYS A 118 -20.54 -3.62 0.34
N ASP A 119 -20.77 -4.55 1.28
CA ASP A 119 -21.61 -5.75 1.10
C ASP A 119 -21.28 -6.54 -0.18
N SER A 120 -19.99 -6.66 -0.49
CA SER A 120 -19.42 -7.31 -1.68
C SER A 120 -19.81 -6.70 -3.03
N LYS A 121 -20.44 -5.52 -3.04
CA LYS A 121 -20.84 -4.80 -4.27
C LYS A 121 -19.70 -3.96 -4.87
N LEU A 122 -18.64 -3.71 -4.09
CA LEU A 122 -17.42 -3.05 -4.55
C LEU A 122 -16.22 -3.96 -4.32
N GLU A 123 -15.58 -4.38 -5.40
CA GLU A 123 -14.31 -5.10 -5.34
C GLU A 123 -13.14 -4.12 -5.41
N PHE A 124 -12.11 -4.33 -4.58
CA PHE A 124 -10.88 -3.56 -4.72
C PHE A 124 -10.13 -3.95 -6.01
N ARG A 125 -9.89 -2.99 -6.90
CA ARG A 125 -9.11 -3.20 -8.12
C ARG A 125 -7.82 -2.37 -8.05
N LYS A 126 -6.67 -3.02 -7.85
CA LYS A 126 -5.36 -2.35 -7.75
C LYS A 126 -5.10 -1.33 -8.86
N THR A 127 -5.43 -1.68 -10.10
CA THR A 127 -5.20 -0.81 -11.27
C THR A 127 -6.09 0.43 -11.31
N LYS A 128 -7.18 0.46 -10.53
CA LYS A 128 -8.11 1.59 -10.45
C LYS A 128 -7.98 2.32 -9.11
N HIS A 129 -8.15 1.59 -8.01
CA HIS A 129 -8.30 2.18 -6.69
C HIS A 129 -6.95 2.57 -6.07
N SER A 130 -5.86 1.85 -6.32
CA SER A 130 -4.54 2.26 -5.81
C SER A 130 -4.12 3.64 -6.35
N PRO A 131 -4.25 3.94 -7.67
CA PRO A 131 -4.07 5.30 -8.19
C PRO A 131 -5.00 6.33 -7.55
N MET A 132 -6.30 6.03 -7.42
CA MET A 132 -7.27 6.96 -6.82
C MET A 132 -6.91 7.33 -5.37
N ILE A 133 -6.57 6.34 -4.55
CA ILE A 133 -6.13 6.56 -3.16
C ILE A 133 -4.85 7.40 -3.14
N THR A 134 -3.91 7.12 -4.05
CA THR A 134 -2.64 7.84 -4.14
C THR A 134 -2.83 9.29 -4.56
N GLU A 135 -3.66 9.55 -5.56
CA GLU A 135 -4.01 10.90 -6.00
C GLU A 135 -4.69 11.68 -4.88
N TRP A 136 -5.60 11.04 -4.14
CA TRP A 136 -6.21 11.63 -2.96
C TRP A 136 -5.17 11.99 -1.91
N LEU A 137 -4.23 11.10 -1.61
CA LEU A 137 -3.15 11.33 -0.64
C LEU A 137 -2.24 12.47 -1.09
N ILE A 138 -1.82 12.50 -2.36
CA ILE A 138 -0.99 13.60 -2.90
C ILE A 138 -1.69 14.95 -2.72
N LYS A 139 -3.00 15.00 -2.96
CA LYS A 139 -3.79 16.24 -2.89
C LYS A 139 -4.07 16.71 -1.47
N ASN A 140 -4.38 15.79 -0.56
CA ASN A 140 -4.93 16.13 0.75
C ASN A 140 -3.97 15.87 1.92
N GLN A 141 -3.08 14.88 1.79
CA GLN A 141 -2.16 14.42 2.83
C GLN A 141 -0.78 14.03 2.26
N PRO A 142 -0.09 14.95 1.54
CA PRO A 142 1.13 14.61 0.80
C PRO A 142 2.27 14.10 1.70
N ASP A 143 2.32 14.58 2.96
CA ASP A 143 3.35 14.18 3.92
C ASP A 143 3.27 12.69 4.30
N PHE A 144 2.08 12.08 4.20
CA PHE A 144 1.88 10.66 4.45
C PHE A 144 2.70 9.80 3.46
N LEU A 145 2.84 10.25 2.20
CA LEU A 145 3.65 9.59 1.18
C LEU A 145 5.11 10.04 1.15
N SER A 146 5.57 10.81 2.15
CA SER A 146 6.92 11.36 2.17
C SER A 146 8.00 10.28 2.15
N GLU A 147 7.75 9.13 2.79
CA GLU A 147 8.66 8.00 2.80
C GLU A 147 8.77 7.33 1.42
N LEU A 148 7.63 7.00 0.80
CA LEU A 148 7.58 6.47 -0.57
C LEU A 148 8.25 7.44 -1.55
N SER A 149 7.98 8.74 -1.41
CA SER A 149 8.63 9.78 -2.23
C SER A 149 10.15 9.77 -2.07
N LYS A 150 10.68 9.60 -0.85
CA LYS A 150 12.13 9.48 -0.60
C LYS A 150 12.70 8.23 -1.27
N GLU A 151 12.02 7.09 -1.16
CA GLU A 151 12.45 5.84 -1.79
C GLU A 151 12.51 5.94 -3.32
N LEU A 152 11.48 6.53 -3.94
CA LEU A 152 11.45 6.78 -5.39
C LEU A 152 12.57 7.72 -5.82
N LYS A 153 12.82 8.81 -5.08
CA LYS A 153 13.94 9.75 -5.35
C LYS A 153 15.29 9.05 -5.25
N MET A 154 15.50 8.23 -4.22
CA MET A 154 16.73 7.44 -4.08
C MET A 154 16.90 6.45 -5.24
N CYS A 155 15.83 5.80 -5.68
CA CYS A 155 15.86 4.89 -6.82
C CYS A 155 16.28 5.61 -8.11
N LEU A 156 15.69 6.79 -8.40
CA LEU A 156 16.01 7.59 -9.58
C LEU A 156 17.44 8.16 -9.57
N ASN A 157 17.98 8.46 -8.38
CA ASN A 157 19.33 9.01 -8.24
C ASN A 157 20.45 7.96 -8.35
N LYS A 158 20.15 6.67 -8.15
CA LYS A 158 21.12 5.58 -8.37
C LYS A 158 21.45 5.34 -9.85
N THR A 159 20.63 5.86 -10.76
CA THR A 159 20.79 5.66 -12.20
C THR A 159 21.69 6.73 -12.85
N LYS A 160 22.43 7.52 -12.07
CA LYS A 160 23.43 8.50 -12.51
C LYS A 160 24.83 8.03 -12.12
#